data_AF-A0A2H0BBC7-F1
#
_entry.id   AF-A0A2H0BBC7-F1
#
_cell.length_a   1.000
_cell.length_b   1.000
_cell.length_c   1.000
_cell.angle_alpha   90.00
_cell.angle_beta   90.00
_cell.angle_gamma   90.00
#
_symmetry.space_group_name_H-M   'P 1'
#
loop_
_entity.id
_entity.type
_entity.pdbx_description
1 polymer ?
#
loop_
_entity_poly.entity_id
_entity_poly.type
_entity_poly.pdbx_seq_one_letter_code
_entity_poly.pdbx_strand_id
1 'polypeptide(L)'
;MVSMRNWNVAVGSVNGIYTIVKESNTEFTFTSSGNGTATNGIGYLYAIQKNGSLFPERFDYLKRINVINSLNTGWNNFGQSFGNIHLIYHCDHSGPYAMGTSTILGEHIFNSDMDALINMTGINYYPQILYSDGCEPNAFSKDAISEHYINNPNGGGVAFSGNSGPGHWGDDQYFQNTFCQALYDMTKIDAYDNKYYHIGYLNYLSAYNGWDRNSFLKNRNLLGDPEMMVWTDTPQNLTVSANYSSILKQVTGTVSGLTFSATSQVIVTVCIWKGNEIYNTQDI
;
A
#
# COMPACT_ATOMS: atom_id res chain seq x y z
N MET A 1 18.60 -1.16 -11.17
CA MET A 1 17.15 -0.89 -11.10
C MET A 1 16.99 0.48 -10.45
N VAL A 2 16.17 1.39 -10.98
CA VAL A 2 16.07 2.76 -10.43
C VAL A 2 14.65 3.01 -9.96
N SER A 3 14.47 3.07 -8.64
CA SER A 3 13.25 3.52 -7.96
C SER A 3 13.39 5.02 -7.68
N MET A 4 12.35 5.80 -7.96
CA MET A 4 12.44 7.26 -8.10
C MET A 4 11.27 7.91 -7.39
N ARG A 5 11.52 8.89 -6.50
CA ARG A 5 10.44 9.62 -5.83
C ARG A 5 10.80 11.08 -5.61
N ASN A 6 9.89 11.94 -6.06
CA ASN A 6 9.76 13.29 -5.53
C ASN A 6 8.78 13.25 -4.36
N TRP A 7 8.86 14.23 -3.45
CA TRP A 7 7.67 14.76 -2.79
C TRP A 7 7.88 16.17 -2.25
N ASN A 8 6.90 17.03 -2.51
CA ASN A 8 6.61 18.20 -1.70
C ASN A 8 5.37 17.89 -0.89
N VAL A 9 5.48 17.85 0.43
CA VAL A 9 4.32 18.02 1.32
C VAL A 9 4.73 18.97 2.43
N ALA A 10 4.14 20.16 2.43
CA ALA A 10 4.26 21.08 3.56
C ALA A 10 3.53 20.46 4.77
N VAL A 11 4.15 20.52 5.95
CA VAL A 11 3.51 20.10 7.21
C VAL A 11 2.40 21.09 7.56
N GLY A 12 1.22 20.84 6.98
CA GLY A 12 0.12 21.79 6.90
C GLY A 12 -1.23 21.10 6.72
N SER A 13 -1.42 19.97 7.41
CA SER A 13 -2.71 19.46 7.89
C SER A 13 -3.94 19.72 6.97
N VAL A 14 -4.00 19.09 5.80
CA VAL A 14 -5.18 19.04 4.91
C VAL A 14 -5.23 17.68 4.17
N ASN A 15 -6.27 16.87 4.46
CA ASN A 15 -6.94 15.82 3.66
C ASN A 15 -6.15 14.95 2.62
N GLY A 16 -6.04 13.60 2.81
CA GLY A 16 -5.72 12.63 1.71
C GLY A 16 -5.52 11.09 1.98
N ILE A 17 -5.78 10.19 0.99
CA ILE A 17 -6.01 8.70 0.93
C ILE A 17 -5.34 7.82 1.95
N TYR A 18 -6.23 7.04 2.54
CA TYR A 18 -6.00 5.76 3.15
C TYR A 18 -7.25 4.95 2.77
N THR A 19 -7.09 3.81 2.12
CA THR A 19 -8.18 2.82 2.05
C THR A 19 -8.33 2.29 3.48
N ILE A 20 -9.51 2.39 4.10
CA ILE A 20 -9.82 1.75 5.38
C ILE A 20 -11.23 1.14 5.31
N VAL A 21 -11.33 -0.17 5.07
CA VAL A 21 -12.52 -0.96 5.39
C VAL A 21 -12.47 -1.28 6.89
N LYS A 22 -13.35 -0.70 7.70
CA LYS A 22 -13.48 -0.96 9.14
C LYS A 22 -14.94 -0.81 9.58
N GLU A 23 -15.59 -1.90 9.97
CA GLU A 23 -16.87 -1.87 10.70
C GLU A 23 -16.59 -1.99 12.21
N SER A 24 -16.68 -0.89 12.97
CA SER A 24 -16.55 -0.93 14.44
C SER A 24 -17.10 0.31 15.16
N ASN A 25 -17.73 0.11 16.32
CA ASN A 25 -18.37 1.18 17.09
C ASN A 25 -17.42 1.88 18.11
N THR A 26 -16.61 2.86 17.68
CA THR A 26 -16.08 3.96 18.54
C THR A 26 -15.42 5.09 17.72
N GLU A 27 -15.41 6.32 18.26
CA GLU A 27 -14.99 7.56 17.56
C GLU A 27 -13.47 7.84 17.56
N PHE A 28 -12.99 8.53 16.52
CA PHE A 28 -11.82 9.42 16.58
C PHE A 28 -12.06 10.70 15.75
N THR A 29 -11.43 11.81 16.14
CA THR A 29 -11.59 13.13 15.52
C THR A 29 -10.24 13.70 15.09
N PHE A 30 -10.17 14.30 13.90
CA PHE A 30 -9.06 15.15 13.45
C PHE A 30 -9.58 16.55 13.11
N THR A 31 -8.87 17.59 13.53
CA THR A 31 -9.17 18.99 13.19
C THR A 31 -7.95 19.68 12.58
N SER A 32 -8.15 20.34 11.45
CA SER A 32 -7.21 21.35 10.95
C SER A 32 -7.85 22.30 9.94
N SER A 33 -7.32 23.51 9.88
CA SER A 33 -7.87 24.65 9.15
C SER A 33 -6.88 25.20 8.13
N GLY A 34 -7.30 25.39 6.87
CA GLY A 34 -6.51 26.10 5.86
C GLY A 34 -7.20 26.12 4.48
N ASN A 35 -7.32 27.31 3.88
CA ASN A 35 -7.89 27.49 2.54
C ASN A 35 -6.81 27.35 1.45
N GLY A 36 -7.07 26.55 0.42
CA GLY A 36 -6.23 26.43 -0.78
C GLY A 36 -6.88 25.55 -1.84
N THR A 37 -6.64 25.82 -3.12
CA THR A 37 -7.31 25.13 -4.25
C THR A 37 -6.37 24.28 -5.10
N ALA A 38 -6.84 23.06 -5.39
CA ALA A 38 -6.60 22.22 -6.59
C ALA A 38 -5.53 21.10 -6.58
N THR A 39 -5.91 20.07 -7.35
CA THR A 39 -5.17 18.94 -7.96
C THR A 39 -4.71 17.74 -7.11
N ASN A 40 -5.33 16.59 -7.44
CA ASN A 40 -4.80 15.22 -7.50
C ASN A 40 -3.76 14.81 -6.45
N GLY A 41 -4.27 14.53 -5.26
CA GLY A 41 -3.76 13.47 -4.40
C GLY A 41 -4.97 12.74 -3.83
N ILE A 42 -4.97 11.41 -3.89
CA ILE A 42 -5.16 10.57 -2.71
C ILE A 42 -6.23 11.14 -1.70
N GLY A 43 -7.45 10.55 -1.47
CA GLY A 43 -8.48 10.93 -0.43
C GLY A 43 -9.26 9.82 0.37
N TYR A 44 -9.20 9.76 1.73
CA TYR A 44 -9.55 8.59 2.60
C TYR A 44 -10.93 7.90 2.40
N LEU A 45 -10.99 6.57 2.57
CA LEU A 45 -12.24 5.84 2.85
C LEU A 45 -12.39 5.57 4.35
N TYR A 46 -13.53 5.93 4.92
CA TYR A 46 -13.98 5.58 6.27
C TYR A 46 -15.43 5.07 6.21
N ALA A 47 -15.75 4.05 7.00
CA ALA A 47 -17.12 3.72 7.39
C ALA A 47 -17.40 4.16 8.85
N ILE A 48 -17.30 5.47 9.14
CA ILE A 48 -17.67 5.98 10.47
C ILE A 48 -19.20 5.98 10.61
N GLN A 49 -19.70 5.16 11.54
CA GLN A 49 -21.01 5.34 12.16
C GLN A 49 -20.96 6.58 13.06
N LYS A 50 -21.35 7.74 12.53
CA LYS A 50 -21.75 8.86 13.40
C LYS A 50 -23.20 8.65 13.79
N ASN A 51 -23.51 8.75 15.08
CA ASN A 51 -24.84 8.54 15.64
C ASN A 51 -25.94 9.25 14.81
N GLY A 52 -26.91 8.47 14.29
CA GLY A 52 -28.20 8.99 13.84
C GLY A 52 -28.36 9.44 12.38
N SER A 53 -27.92 8.67 11.39
CA SER A 53 -28.66 8.57 10.09
C SER A 53 -28.13 7.44 9.20
N LEU A 54 -29.03 6.58 8.75
CA LEU A 54 -28.74 5.56 7.73
C LEU A 54 -28.65 6.24 6.35
N PHE A 55 -27.54 6.04 5.65
CA PHE A 55 -27.42 6.30 4.21
C PHE A 55 -27.30 4.94 3.50
N PRO A 56 -28.41 4.35 3.01
CA PRO A 56 -28.42 2.98 2.48
C PRO A 56 -27.42 2.75 1.34
N GLU A 57 -27.23 3.77 0.49
CA GLU A 57 -26.32 3.79 -0.66
C GLU A 57 -24.85 3.50 -0.30
N ARG A 58 -24.45 3.63 0.99
CA ARG A 58 -23.06 3.35 1.40
C ARG A 58 -22.72 1.86 1.40
N PHE A 59 -23.70 1.00 1.64
CA PHE A 59 -23.48 -0.45 1.62
C PHE A 59 -23.32 -1.00 0.20
N ASP A 60 -23.85 -0.31 -0.81
CA ASP A 60 -23.70 -0.75 -2.22
C ASP A 60 -22.24 -0.92 -2.63
N TYR A 61 -21.34 -0.04 -2.18
CA TYR A 61 -19.90 -0.13 -2.47
C TYR A 61 -19.19 -1.29 -1.78
N LEU A 62 -19.77 -1.80 -0.68
CA LEU A 62 -19.26 -2.95 0.07
C LEU A 62 -19.83 -4.29 -0.42
N LYS A 63 -20.64 -4.28 -1.48
CA LYS A 63 -21.03 -5.49 -2.19
C LYS A 63 -19.80 -6.13 -2.84
N ARG A 64 -19.70 -7.45 -2.75
CA ARG A 64 -18.67 -8.31 -3.38
C ARG A 64 -18.38 -7.86 -4.82
N ILE A 65 -19.43 -7.68 -5.63
CA ILE A 65 -19.30 -7.28 -7.03
C ILE A 65 -18.62 -5.90 -7.20
N ASN A 66 -18.89 -4.95 -6.31
CA ASN A 66 -18.31 -3.61 -6.37
C ASN A 66 -16.89 -3.57 -5.81
N VAL A 67 -16.57 -4.42 -4.83
CA VAL A 67 -15.18 -4.67 -4.41
C VAL A 67 -14.37 -5.28 -5.57
N ILE A 68 -14.87 -6.33 -6.21
CA ILE A 68 -14.21 -6.96 -7.38
C ILE A 68 -14.04 -5.97 -8.54
N ASN A 69 -15.05 -5.16 -8.84
CA ASN A 69 -14.95 -4.10 -9.86
C ASN A 69 -13.86 -3.09 -9.52
N SER A 70 -13.71 -2.75 -8.23
CA SER A 70 -12.71 -1.79 -7.75
C SER A 70 -11.29 -2.35 -7.79
N LEU A 71 -11.11 -3.63 -7.46
CA LEU A 71 -9.84 -4.34 -7.64
C LEU A 71 -9.43 -4.35 -9.12
N ASN A 72 -10.39 -4.54 -10.02
CA ASN A 72 -10.14 -4.63 -11.46
C ASN A 72 -9.94 -3.29 -12.20
N THR A 73 -10.65 -2.23 -11.80
CA THR A 73 -10.76 -0.98 -12.59
C THR A 73 -10.54 0.31 -11.80
N GLY A 74 -10.10 0.21 -10.53
CA GLY A 74 -9.95 1.36 -9.65
C GLY A 74 -11.26 1.81 -9.00
N TRP A 75 -11.16 2.76 -8.06
CA TRP A 75 -12.28 3.16 -7.21
C TRP A 75 -13.13 4.24 -7.86
N ASN A 76 -14.42 3.96 -8.03
CA ASN A 76 -15.41 4.90 -8.51
C ASN A 76 -16.55 4.98 -7.49
N ASN A 77 -16.69 6.12 -6.82
CA ASN A 77 -17.62 6.28 -5.68
C ASN A 77 -18.16 7.72 -5.61
N PHE A 78 -19.39 7.92 -5.13
CA PHE A 78 -20.04 9.23 -5.00
C PHE A 78 -20.03 10.07 -6.29
N GLY A 79 -20.11 9.41 -7.46
CA GLY A 79 -20.04 10.06 -8.78
C GLY A 79 -18.66 10.56 -9.18
N GLN A 80 -17.60 10.18 -8.46
CA GLN A 80 -16.22 10.58 -8.69
C GLN A 80 -15.33 9.36 -8.93
N SER A 81 -14.38 9.48 -9.85
CA SER A 81 -13.31 8.51 -10.02
C SER A 81 -12.11 8.92 -9.17
N PHE A 82 -11.65 8.01 -8.33
CA PHE A 82 -10.44 8.18 -7.51
C PHE A 82 -9.21 7.53 -8.15
N GLY A 83 -9.37 6.97 -9.36
CA GLY A 83 -8.32 6.25 -10.07
C GLY A 83 -8.02 4.88 -9.47
N ASN A 84 -6.85 4.36 -9.82
CA ASN A 84 -6.40 3.04 -9.40
C ASN A 84 -5.85 3.08 -7.95
N ILE A 85 -6.01 2.00 -7.18
CA ILE A 85 -5.63 1.91 -5.75
C ILE A 85 -4.47 0.92 -5.57
N HIS A 86 -3.24 1.38 -5.32
CA HIS A 86 -2.08 0.46 -5.14
C HIS A 86 -1.93 -0.07 -3.73
N LEU A 87 -2.56 0.57 -2.74
CA LEU A 87 -2.56 0.12 -1.34
C LEU A 87 -4.00 -0.07 -0.86
N ILE A 88 -4.37 -1.32 -0.67
CA ILE A 88 -5.67 -1.79 -0.23
C ILE A 88 -5.57 -2.24 1.22
N TYR A 89 -6.61 -1.95 1.99
CA TYR A 89 -6.73 -2.40 3.38
C TYR A 89 -8.06 -3.09 3.60
N HIS A 90 -8.02 -4.24 4.28
CA HIS A 90 -9.18 -5.02 4.69
C HIS A 90 -9.19 -5.26 6.21
N CYS A 91 -10.28 -4.89 6.86
CA CYS A 91 -10.61 -5.31 8.21
C CYS A 91 -12.11 -5.61 8.32
N ASP A 92 -12.45 -6.85 7.99
CA ASP A 92 -13.71 -7.52 8.30
C ASP A 92 -13.38 -8.98 8.68
N HIS A 93 -14.41 -9.77 9.01
CA HIS A 93 -14.27 -11.21 9.19
C HIS A 93 -13.70 -11.87 7.93
N SER A 94 -12.80 -12.83 8.13
CA SER A 94 -12.23 -13.63 7.04
C SER A 94 -11.88 -15.02 7.54
N GLY A 95 -11.50 -15.88 6.61
CA GLY A 95 -10.81 -17.13 6.84
C GLY A 95 -9.82 -17.39 5.69
N PRO A 96 -9.25 -18.59 5.60
CA PRO A 96 -8.37 -18.95 4.49
C PRO A 96 -9.04 -18.80 3.12
N TYR A 97 -10.33 -19.09 2.98
CA TYR A 97 -10.99 -19.21 1.67
C TYR A 97 -11.82 -17.97 1.25
N ALA A 98 -11.94 -16.97 2.14
CA ALA A 98 -12.84 -15.84 1.96
C ALA A 98 -12.46 -14.64 2.83
N MET A 99 -12.70 -13.44 2.32
CA MET A 99 -12.61 -12.17 3.06
C MET A 99 -13.93 -11.42 2.99
N GLY A 100 -14.42 -10.95 4.13
CA GLY A 100 -15.64 -10.16 4.23
C GLY A 100 -15.52 -8.83 3.48
N THR A 101 -16.59 -8.43 2.82
CA THR A 101 -16.71 -7.09 2.23
C THR A 101 -17.69 -6.22 2.99
N SER A 102 -18.72 -6.82 3.58
CA SER A 102 -19.49 -6.23 4.70
C SER A 102 -20.20 -7.31 5.50
N THR A 103 -19.92 -7.34 6.81
CA THR A 103 -20.68 -8.10 7.81
C THR A 103 -22.18 -7.74 7.79
N ILE A 104 -22.56 -6.49 7.53
CA ILE A 104 -23.97 -6.05 7.45
C ILE A 104 -24.71 -6.65 6.24
N LEU A 105 -24.03 -6.82 5.10
CA LEU A 105 -24.61 -7.49 3.92
C LEU A 105 -24.43 -9.01 3.93
N GLY A 106 -23.51 -9.54 4.75
CA GLY A 106 -23.06 -10.92 4.70
C GLY A 106 -22.26 -11.24 3.42
N GLU A 107 -21.73 -10.22 2.74
CA GLU A 107 -21.02 -10.39 1.47
C GLU A 107 -19.51 -10.56 1.69
N HIS A 108 -18.90 -11.39 0.83
CA HIS A 108 -17.52 -11.85 0.93
C HIS A 108 -16.93 -11.99 -0.48
N ILE A 109 -15.63 -11.73 -0.65
CA ILE A 109 -14.84 -12.22 -1.79
C ILE A 109 -14.21 -13.58 -1.45
N PHE A 110 -14.07 -14.45 -2.45
CA PHE A 110 -13.55 -15.82 -2.31
C PHE A 110 -12.28 -16.03 -3.15
N ASN A 111 -11.59 -17.15 -2.96
CA ASN A 111 -10.44 -17.58 -3.78
C ASN A 111 -10.72 -17.44 -5.29
N SER A 112 -11.90 -17.88 -5.75
CA SER A 112 -12.31 -17.79 -7.15
C SER A 112 -12.55 -16.36 -7.67
N ASP A 113 -12.76 -15.37 -6.79
CA ASP A 113 -12.81 -13.97 -7.18
C ASP A 113 -11.41 -13.41 -7.40
N MET A 114 -10.44 -13.83 -6.57
CA MET A 114 -9.02 -13.48 -6.74
C MET A 114 -8.46 -14.08 -8.02
N ASP A 115 -8.79 -15.34 -8.34
CA ASP A 115 -8.44 -16.01 -9.60
C ASP A 115 -9.02 -15.31 -10.84
N ALA A 116 -10.16 -14.64 -10.68
CA ALA A 116 -10.88 -13.94 -11.75
C ALA A 116 -10.44 -12.47 -11.94
N LEU A 117 -9.49 -11.97 -11.15
CA LEU A 117 -8.94 -10.62 -11.31
C LEU A 117 -8.13 -10.50 -12.61
N ILE A 118 -8.19 -9.31 -13.22
CA ILE A 118 -7.58 -8.96 -14.51
C ILE A 118 -6.79 -7.63 -14.49
N ASN A 119 -6.56 -7.04 -13.31
CA ASN A 119 -5.82 -5.77 -13.11
C ASN A 119 -4.29 -5.85 -13.32
N MET A 120 -3.80 -6.94 -13.90
CA MET A 120 -2.41 -7.07 -14.36
C MET A 120 -2.34 -7.47 -15.85
N THR A 121 -3.42 -7.25 -16.61
CA THR A 121 -3.46 -7.47 -18.07
C THR A 121 -3.59 -6.18 -18.89
N GLY A 122 -2.95 -6.16 -20.06
CA GLY A 122 -3.17 -5.16 -21.10
C GLY A 122 -2.97 -3.71 -20.65
N ILE A 123 -3.95 -2.85 -20.95
CA ILE A 123 -3.95 -1.42 -20.55
C ILE A 123 -4.22 -1.21 -19.05
N ASN A 124 -4.69 -2.23 -18.35
CA ASN A 124 -5.05 -2.16 -16.93
C ASN A 124 -3.92 -2.67 -16.03
N TYR A 125 -2.67 -2.75 -16.51
CA TYR A 125 -1.54 -3.20 -15.70
C TYR A 125 -1.29 -2.25 -14.52
N TYR A 126 -1.81 -2.63 -13.37
CA TYR A 126 -1.72 -1.83 -12.15
C TYR A 126 -1.57 -2.76 -10.95
N PRO A 127 -0.32 -3.03 -10.52
CA PRO A 127 -0.05 -3.93 -9.41
C PRO A 127 -0.50 -3.30 -8.08
N GLN A 128 -1.01 -4.15 -7.19
CA GLN A 128 -1.60 -3.75 -5.92
C GLN A 128 -0.90 -4.42 -4.74
N ILE A 129 -1.05 -3.82 -3.56
CA ILE A 129 -0.60 -4.32 -2.27
C ILE A 129 -1.83 -4.41 -1.38
N LEU A 130 -2.09 -5.59 -0.83
CA LEU A 130 -3.23 -5.83 0.06
C LEU A 130 -2.76 -6.06 1.48
N TYR A 131 -3.17 -5.20 2.42
CA TYR A 131 -2.98 -5.37 3.85
C TYR A 131 -4.29 -5.83 4.51
N SER A 132 -4.26 -6.92 5.28
CA SER A 132 -5.47 -7.51 5.88
C SER A 132 -5.30 -7.84 7.37
N ASP A 133 -6.14 -7.24 8.21
CA ASP A 133 -6.23 -7.52 9.65
C ASP A 133 -7.21 -8.65 10.01
N GLY A 134 -7.94 -9.18 9.02
CA GLY A 134 -8.88 -10.28 9.24
C GLY A 134 -8.22 -11.59 9.73
N CYS A 135 -9.04 -12.54 10.16
CA CYS A 135 -8.61 -13.86 10.61
C CYS A 135 -8.19 -14.77 9.44
N GLU A 136 -6.98 -15.33 9.52
CA GLU A 136 -6.46 -16.37 8.62
C GLU A 136 -6.44 -16.12 7.09
N PRO A 137 -6.55 -14.89 6.52
CA PRO A 137 -6.54 -14.72 5.07
C PRO A 137 -5.16 -15.06 4.46
N ASN A 138 -4.12 -15.11 5.29
CA ASN A 138 -2.76 -15.46 4.92
C ASN A 138 -2.30 -16.79 5.53
N ALA A 139 -3.23 -17.71 5.77
CA ALA A 139 -2.95 -19.03 6.35
C ALA A 139 -2.38 -20.02 5.31
N PHE A 140 -1.19 -19.72 4.78
CA PHE A 140 -0.42 -20.45 3.74
C PHE A 140 -0.11 -21.95 4.01
N SER A 141 -0.70 -22.55 5.04
CA SER A 141 -0.74 -24.00 5.29
C SER A 141 -2.08 -24.63 4.87
N LYS A 142 -3.00 -23.81 4.36
CA LYS A 142 -4.33 -24.10 3.81
C LYS A 142 -4.36 -23.46 2.41
N ASP A 143 -5.42 -23.67 1.65
CA ASP A 143 -5.67 -23.02 0.35
C ASP A 143 -6.02 -21.53 0.54
N ALA A 144 -5.02 -20.67 0.76
CA ALA A 144 -5.24 -19.31 1.27
C ALA A 144 -5.55 -18.29 0.16
N ILE A 145 -6.53 -17.41 0.41
CA ILE A 145 -6.96 -16.34 -0.50
C ILE A 145 -5.83 -15.38 -0.87
N SER A 146 -4.84 -15.20 0.01
CA SER A 146 -3.60 -14.47 -0.28
C SER A 146 -2.75 -15.12 -1.36
N GLU A 147 -2.71 -16.45 -1.43
CA GLU A 147 -1.98 -17.21 -2.46
C GLU A 147 -2.66 -17.08 -3.81
N HIS A 148 -4.00 -17.15 -3.87
CA HIS A 148 -4.76 -16.85 -5.10
C HIS A 148 -4.53 -15.41 -5.57
N TYR A 149 -4.49 -14.44 -4.65
CA TYR A 149 -4.23 -13.03 -4.97
C TYR A 149 -2.80 -12.75 -5.48
N ILE A 150 -1.80 -13.50 -5.01
CA ILE A 150 -0.39 -13.36 -5.44
C ILE A 150 -0.07 -14.17 -6.70
N ASN A 151 -0.68 -15.36 -6.86
CA ASN A 151 -0.33 -16.29 -7.92
C ASN A 151 -1.19 -16.14 -9.20
N ASN A 152 -2.25 -15.33 -9.19
CA ASN A 152 -3.04 -15.08 -10.40
C ASN A 152 -2.17 -14.36 -11.46
N PRO A 153 -1.92 -14.96 -12.64
CA PRO A 153 -1.08 -14.35 -13.68
C PRO A 153 -1.74 -13.17 -14.40
N ASN A 154 -3.04 -12.94 -14.21
CA ASN A 154 -3.83 -11.90 -14.87
C ASN A 154 -4.17 -10.70 -13.96
N GLY A 155 -4.09 -10.84 -12.64
CA GLY A 155 -4.55 -9.83 -11.70
C GLY A 155 -4.13 -10.12 -10.26
N GLY A 156 -4.77 -9.46 -9.31
CA GLY A 156 -4.36 -9.53 -7.90
C GLY A 156 -3.31 -8.49 -7.58
N GLY A 157 -2.18 -8.90 -6.99
CA GLY A 157 -1.17 -7.94 -6.53
C GLY A 157 0.25 -8.48 -6.47
N VAL A 158 1.16 -7.57 -6.09
CA VAL A 158 2.60 -7.84 -5.92
C VAL A 158 3.00 -8.10 -4.46
N ALA A 159 2.11 -7.80 -3.51
CA ALA A 159 2.29 -8.17 -2.11
C ALA A 159 0.97 -8.33 -1.35
N PHE A 160 0.97 -9.24 -0.38
CA PHE A 160 -0.11 -9.44 0.59
C PHE A 160 0.47 -9.48 2.01
N SER A 161 0.08 -8.55 2.88
CA SER A 161 0.39 -8.58 4.30
C SER A 161 -0.85 -8.99 5.08
N GLY A 162 -0.76 -10.02 5.92
CA GLY A 162 -1.91 -10.44 6.72
C GLY A 162 -1.64 -11.60 7.67
N ASN A 163 -2.67 -11.95 8.45
CA ASN A 163 -2.59 -12.94 9.51
C ASN A 163 -2.68 -14.38 8.97
N SER A 164 -1.78 -15.25 9.43
CA SER A 164 -1.79 -16.70 9.18
C SER A 164 -2.61 -17.50 10.20
N GLY A 165 -2.99 -16.84 11.29
CA GLY A 165 -3.87 -17.29 12.37
C GLY A 165 -4.96 -16.25 12.68
N PRO A 166 -5.52 -16.22 13.90
CA PRO A 166 -6.55 -15.25 14.30
C PRO A 166 -6.09 -13.79 14.17
N GLY A 167 -6.95 -12.95 13.59
CA GLY A 167 -6.86 -11.49 13.68
C GLY A 167 -7.63 -10.98 14.89
N HIS A 168 -7.34 -9.76 15.35
CA HIS A 168 -7.97 -9.19 16.53
C HIS A 168 -8.60 -7.83 16.25
N TRP A 169 -9.65 -7.53 17.03
CA TRP A 169 -10.27 -6.22 17.04
C TRP A 169 -9.27 -5.14 17.50
N GLY A 170 -9.20 -4.04 16.76
CA GLY A 170 -8.24 -2.96 17.01
C GLY A 170 -6.88 -3.17 16.35
N ASP A 171 -6.66 -4.24 15.58
CA ASP A 171 -5.44 -4.41 14.78
C ASP A 171 -5.27 -3.30 13.72
N ASP A 172 -6.36 -2.61 13.36
CA ASP A 172 -6.39 -1.49 12.42
C ASP A 172 -5.47 -0.31 12.80
N GLN A 173 -5.17 -0.19 14.10
CA GLN A 173 -4.23 0.80 14.61
C GLN A 173 -2.79 0.53 14.12
N TYR A 174 -2.44 -0.72 13.79
CA TYR A 174 -1.12 -1.10 13.29
C TYR A 174 -0.96 -0.81 11.80
N PHE A 175 -2.06 -0.85 11.03
CA PHE A 175 -2.05 -0.29 9.69
C PHE A 175 -1.91 1.23 9.74
N GLN A 176 -2.75 1.94 10.49
CA GLN A 176 -2.77 3.40 10.53
C GLN A 176 -1.53 4.02 11.22
N ASN A 177 -1.36 3.72 12.51
CA ASN A 177 -0.36 4.36 13.38
C ASN A 177 1.03 3.70 13.27
N THR A 178 1.22 2.75 12.37
CA THR A 178 2.52 2.08 12.23
C THR A 178 2.90 1.85 10.77
N PHE A 179 2.13 1.09 9.97
CA PHE A 179 2.45 0.92 8.54
C PHE A 179 2.38 2.25 7.79
N CYS A 180 1.22 2.90 7.77
CA CYS A 180 1.02 4.16 7.06
C CYS A 180 1.81 5.31 7.70
N GLN A 181 1.84 5.41 9.04
CA GLN A 181 2.67 6.43 9.67
C GLN A 181 4.15 6.26 9.31
N ALA A 182 4.71 5.05 9.29
CA ALA A 182 6.11 4.86 8.88
C ALA A 182 6.34 5.19 7.40
N LEU A 183 5.42 4.81 6.51
CA LEU A 183 5.52 5.03 5.07
C LEU A 183 5.41 6.51 4.65
N TYR A 184 4.63 7.32 5.39
CA TYR A 184 4.33 8.72 5.03
C TYR A 184 4.95 9.78 5.97
N ASP A 185 5.50 9.39 7.12
CA ASP A 185 6.13 10.34 8.06
C ASP A 185 7.58 10.67 7.65
N MET A 186 7.68 11.62 6.72
CA MET A 186 8.95 12.15 6.20
C MET A 186 9.85 12.79 7.27
N THR A 187 9.38 12.99 8.51
CA THR A 187 10.21 13.56 9.59
C THR A 187 11.15 12.56 10.26
N LYS A 188 10.96 11.25 9.99
CA LYS A 188 11.75 10.14 10.56
C LYS A 188 12.84 9.60 9.64
N ILE A 189 13.05 10.25 8.49
CA ILE A 189 14.02 9.83 7.49
C ILE A 189 15.34 10.55 7.76
N ASP A 190 16.31 9.81 8.30
CA ASP A 190 17.71 10.19 8.27
C ASP A 190 18.19 10.24 6.81
N ALA A 191 19.12 11.16 6.51
CA ALA A 191 19.67 11.26 5.16
C ALA A 191 20.26 9.92 4.71
N TYR A 192 19.89 9.49 3.50
CA TYR A 192 20.26 8.21 2.90
C TYR A 192 19.68 6.94 3.56
N ASP A 193 18.66 7.04 4.43
CA ASP A 193 17.94 5.88 4.97
C ASP A 193 16.56 5.70 4.30
N ASN A 194 16.44 4.69 3.44
CA ASN A 194 15.22 4.38 2.71
C ASN A 194 14.37 3.25 3.33
N LYS A 195 14.76 2.67 4.49
CA LYS A 195 14.14 1.46 5.05
C LYS A 195 12.62 1.54 5.23
N TYR A 196 12.11 2.74 5.53
CA TYR A 196 10.69 3.02 5.73
C TYR A 196 9.84 2.87 4.45
N TYR A 197 10.45 2.73 3.27
CA TYR A 197 9.74 2.41 2.04
C TYR A 197 9.67 0.91 1.74
N HIS A 198 10.53 0.08 2.33
CA HIS A 198 10.57 -1.36 2.08
C HIS A 198 9.40 -2.06 2.77
N ILE A 199 8.59 -2.79 2.01
CA ILE A 199 7.37 -3.41 2.52
C ILE A 199 7.64 -4.44 3.63
N GLY A 200 8.78 -5.15 3.58
CA GLY A 200 9.20 -6.05 4.64
C GLY A 200 9.44 -5.35 5.96
N TYR A 201 10.03 -4.15 5.94
CA TYR A 201 10.25 -3.35 7.14
C TYR A 201 8.94 -2.74 7.67
N LEU A 202 8.05 -2.30 6.79
CA LEU A 202 6.71 -1.82 7.16
C LEU A 202 5.84 -2.92 7.78
N ASN A 203 5.87 -4.14 7.22
CA ASN A 203 5.23 -5.32 7.79
C ASN A 203 5.84 -5.69 9.15
N TYR A 204 7.17 -5.64 9.29
CA TYR A 204 7.84 -5.84 10.58
C TYR A 204 7.36 -4.82 11.62
N LEU A 205 7.27 -3.54 11.27
CA LEU A 205 6.82 -2.51 12.22
C LEU A 205 5.38 -2.75 12.67
N SER A 206 4.44 -3.01 11.75
CA SER A 206 3.05 -3.28 12.12
C SER A 206 2.91 -4.57 12.94
N ALA A 207 3.76 -5.57 12.67
CA ALA A 207 3.81 -6.81 13.43
C ALA A 207 4.41 -6.64 14.84
N TYR A 208 5.49 -5.86 14.99
CA TYR A 208 6.25 -5.70 16.22
C TYR A 208 5.50 -4.93 17.32
N ASN A 209 4.63 -4.01 16.91
CA ASN A 209 3.81 -3.20 17.82
C ASN A 209 2.50 -3.87 18.24
N GLY A 210 2.22 -5.08 17.72
CA GLY A 210 1.05 -5.89 18.07
C GLY A 210 0.88 -6.17 19.58
N TRP A 211 -0.38 -6.32 20.00
CA TRP A 211 -0.79 -6.48 21.41
C TRP A 211 0.01 -7.54 22.17
N ASP A 212 0.17 -8.74 21.57
CA ASP A 212 1.17 -9.72 21.98
C ASP A 212 2.22 -9.84 20.88
N ARG A 213 3.27 -9.01 20.97
CA ARG A 213 4.43 -9.00 20.07
C ARG A 213 4.89 -10.39 19.63
N ASN A 214 5.00 -11.36 20.55
CA ASN A 214 5.58 -12.66 20.25
C ASN A 214 4.66 -13.57 19.43
N SER A 215 3.35 -13.39 19.56
CA SER A 215 2.34 -14.07 18.74
C SER A 215 2.10 -13.31 17.43
N PHE A 216 2.02 -11.98 17.50
CA PHE A 216 1.73 -11.12 16.36
C PHE A 216 2.85 -11.11 15.31
N LEU A 217 4.13 -11.14 15.73
CA LEU A 217 5.28 -11.33 14.82
C LEU A 217 5.28 -12.67 14.08
N LYS A 218 4.63 -13.72 14.61
CA LYS A 218 4.50 -15.03 13.93
C LYS A 218 3.24 -15.10 13.06
N ASN A 219 2.22 -14.34 13.44
CA ASN A 219 0.93 -14.26 12.78
C ASN A 219 0.97 -13.41 11.51
N ARG A 220 1.58 -12.21 11.60
CA ARG A 220 1.60 -11.20 10.53
C ARG A 220 2.69 -11.48 9.50
N ASN A 221 2.32 -12.18 8.44
CA ASN A 221 3.23 -12.59 7.39
C ASN A 221 3.04 -11.74 6.13
N LEU A 222 4.12 -11.57 5.37
CA LEU A 222 4.15 -10.93 4.06
C LEU A 222 4.37 -12.02 2.99
N LEU A 223 3.48 -12.09 2.00
CA LEU A 223 3.75 -12.73 0.72
C LEU A 223 4.13 -11.64 -0.29
N GLY A 224 5.18 -11.88 -1.07
CA GLY A 224 5.80 -10.89 -1.97
C GLY A 224 7.27 -10.66 -1.64
N ASP A 225 7.90 -9.73 -2.36
CA ASP A 225 9.30 -9.36 -2.13
C ASP A 225 9.42 -8.38 -0.93
N PRO A 226 10.10 -8.74 0.17
CA PRO A 226 10.27 -7.85 1.32
C PRO A 226 11.10 -6.60 0.99
N GLU A 227 11.96 -6.65 -0.03
CA GLU A 227 12.76 -5.52 -0.50
C GLU A 227 12.00 -4.59 -1.46
N MET A 228 10.76 -4.94 -1.83
CA MET A 228 9.93 -4.07 -2.67
C MET A 228 9.60 -2.76 -1.95
N MET A 229 9.93 -1.64 -2.57
CA MET A 229 9.59 -0.31 -2.07
C MET A 229 8.13 0.08 -2.40
N VAL A 230 7.28 0.26 -1.40
CA VAL A 230 5.85 0.64 -1.53
C VAL A 230 5.72 2.07 -2.05
N TRP A 231 5.16 2.29 -3.25
CA TRP A 231 5.02 3.65 -3.82
C TRP A 231 4.19 4.59 -2.91
N THR A 232 4.60 5.86 -2.83
CA THR A 232 3.89 6.92 -2.08
C THR A 232 3.27 7.97 -2.99
N ASP A 233 3.69 8.05 -4.26
CA ASP A 233 3.08 8.85 -5.34
C ASP A 233 2.96 8.01 -6.62
N THR A 234 2.29 8.59 -7.61
CA THR A 234 2.58 8.45 -9.03
C THR A 234 4.09 8.54 -9.29
N PRO A 235 4.75 7.47 -9.79
CA PRO A 235 6.17 7.53 -10.14
C PRO A 235 6.47 8.58 -11.20
N GLN A 236 7.65 9.20 -11.13
CA GLN A 236 8.10 10.21 -12.08
C GLN A 236 9.30 9.74 -12.88
N ASN A 237 9.41 10.18 -14.14
CA ASN A 237 10.48 9.79 -15.04
C ASN A 237 11.79 10.54 -14.72
N LEU A 238 12.84 9.81 -14.33
CA LEU A 238 14.20 10.35 -14.34
C LEU A 238 14.77 10.40 -15.75
N THR A 239 15.56 11.44 -16.00
CA THR A 239 16.61 11.44 -17.01
C THR A 239 17.93 11.06 -16.34
N VAL A 240 18.59 10.02 -16.85
CA VAL A 240 19.92 9.59 -16.39
C VAL A 240 20.89 9.74 -17.56
N SER A 241 21.99 10.44 -17.34
CA SER A 241 23.15 10.42 -18.25
C SER A 241 24.30 9.68 -17.58
N ALA A 242 25.02 8.86 -18.34
CA ALA A 242 26.18 8.12 -17.84
C ALA A 242 27.24 7.99 -18.93
N ASN A 243 28.51 8.16 -18.54
CA ASN A 243 29.68 8.04 -19.39
C ASN A 243 30.68 7.10 -18.72
N TYR A 244 31.18 6.10 -19.46
CA TYR A 244 32.25 5.24 -19.00
C TYR A 244 33.59 5.64 -19.64
N SER A 245 34.58 5.97 -18.80
CA SER A 245 35.96 6.15 -19.21
C SER A 245 36.72 4.84 -19.02
N SER A 246 37.08 4.18 -20.12
CA SER A 246 37.92 2.97 -20.10
C SER A 246 39.35 3.23 -19.62
N ILE A 247 39.85 4.46 -19.83
CA ILE A 247 41.19 4.89 -19.40
C ILE A 247 41.22 5.07 -17.87
N LEU A 248 40.22 5.77 -17.31
CA LEU A 248 40.14 6.01 -15.86
C LEU A 248 39.46 4.87 -15.10
N LYS A 249 38.88 3.90 -15.82
CA LYS A 249 38.01 2.82 -15.29
C LYS A 249 36.86 3.36 -14.43
N GLN A 250 36.31 4.51 -14.82
CA GLN A 250 35.32 5.26 -14.05
C GLN A 250 34.01 5.38 -14.83
N VAL A 251 32.88 5.25 -14.14
CA VAL A 251 31.57 5.71 -14.62
C VAL A 251 31.29 7.05 -13.96
N THR A 252 30.94 8.07 -14.74
CA THR A 252 30.43 9.36 -14.26
C THR A 252 29.05 9.61 -14.87
N GLY A 253 28.20 10.40 -14.22
CA GLY A 253 26.84 10.61 -14.70
C GLY A 253 26.12 11.73 -13.99
N THR A 254 24.91 12.03 -14.47
CA THR A 254 23.98 12.97 -13.84
C THR A 254 22.59 12.36 -13.80
N VAL A 255 21.84 12.72 -12.77
CA VAL A 255 20.43 12.37 -12.58
C VAL A 255 19.64 13.67 -12.57
N SER A 256 18.58 13.77 -13.37
CA SER A 256 17.77 14.97 -13.55
C SER A 256 16.31 14.63 -13.93
N GLY A 257 15.45 15.64 -14.06
CA GLY A 257 14.01 15.45 -14.31
C GLY A 257 13.17 15.31 -13.03
N LEU A 258 13.80 15.30 -11.86
CA LEU A 258 13.11 15.39 -10.57
C LEU A 258 12.54 16.79 -10.34
N THR A 259 11.36 16.86 -9.72
CA THR A 259 10.65 18.08 -9.38
C THR A 259 10.39 18.08 -7.88
N PHE A 260 11.23 18.78 -7.13
CA PHE A 260 11.20 18.82 -5.66
C PHE A 260 11.41 20.24 -5.15
N SER A 261 10.98 20.49 -3.91
CA SER A 261 11.18 21.74 -3.18
C SER A 261 12.52 21.72 -2.46
N ALA A 262 13.01 22.89 -2.06
CA ALA A 262 14.20 23.02 -1.24
C ALA A 262 14.12 22.32 0.15
N THR A 263 12.95 21.83 0.56
CA THR A 263 12.73 21.09 1.82
C THR A 263 12.62 19.57 1.64
N SER A 264 12.66 19.08 0.40
CA SER A 264 12.56 17.65 0.10
C SER A 264 13.93 16.97 0.19
N GLN A 265 14.02 15.84 0.90
CA GLN A 265 15.12 14.91 0.71
C GLN A 265 14.76 13.98 -0.46
N VAL A 266 15.69 13.80 -1.40
CA VAL A 266 15.61 12.75 -2.43
C VAL A 266 16.77 11.81 -2.20
N ILE A 267 16.51 10.50 -2.28
CA ILE A 267 17.53 9.46 -2.29
C ILE A 267 17.47 8.79 -3.65
N VAL A 268 18.59 8.74 -4.38
CA VAL A 268 18.70 8.02 -5.65
C VAL A 268 19.70 6.88 -5.52
N THR A 269 19.22 5.64 -5.57
CA THR A 269 20.09 4.46 -5.61
C THR A 269 20.68 4.26 -7.00
N VAL A 270 21.97 4.53 -7.16
CA VAL A 270 22.75 4.26 -8.38
C VAL A 270 23.43 2.91 -8.24
N CYS A 271 23.13 1.97 -9.14
CA CYS A 271 23.75 0.65 -9.18
C CYS A 271 24.49 0.44 -10.50
N ILE A 272 25.76 0.04 -10.42
CA ILE A 272 26.61 -0.31 -11.56
C ILE A 272 26.75 -1.84 -11.58
N TRP A 273 26.35 -2.47 -12.69
CA TRP A 273 26.44 -3.92 -12.87
C TRP A 273 26.96 -4.28 -14.27
N LYS A 274 27.44 -5.51 -14.43
CA LYS A 274 27.86 -6.08 -15.71
C LYS A 274 27.42 -7.54 -15.78
N GLY A 275 26.57 -7.87 -16.76
CA GLY A 275 25.89 -9.16 -16.76
C GLY A 275 25.06 -9.30 -15.48
N ASN A 276 25.35 -10.35 -14.69
CA ASN A 276 24.65 -10.64 -13.43
C ASN A 276 25.43 -10.19 -12.18
N GLU A 277 26.58 -9.52 -12.35
CA GLU A 277 27.46 -9.10 -11.25
C GLU A 277 27.26 -7.61 -10.94
N ILE A 278 26.98 -7.28 -9.67
CA ILE A 278 26.92 -5.91 -9.15
C ILE A 278 28.34 -5.48 -8.76
N TYR A 279 28.80 -4.36 -9.31
CA TYR A 279 30.14 -3.81 -9.09
C TYR A 279 30.14 -2.74 -7.99
N ASN A 280 29.08 -1.92 -7.94
CA ASN A 280 28.88 -0.93 -6.90
C ASN A 280 27.38 -0.57 -6.80
N THR A 281 26.92 -0.22 -5.60
CA THR A 281 25.62 0.40 -5.37
C THR A 281 25.82 1.52 -4.37
N GLN A 282 25.27 2.70 -4.66
CA GLN A 282 25.42 3.89 -3.82
C GLN A 282 24.14 4.72 -3.86
N ASP A 283 23.68 5.14 -2.68
CA ASP A 283 22.65 6.16 -2.53
C ASP A 283 23.28 7.56 -2.58
N ILE A 284 22.65 8.47 -3.33
CA ILE A 284 23.05 9.87 -3.52
C ILE A 284 21.86 10.83 -3.36
#